data_AF-A0A7K2WGF7-F1
#
_entry.id   AF-A0A7K2WGF7-F1
#
_cell.length_a   1.000
_cell.length_b   1.000
_cell.length_c   1.000
_cell.angle_alpha   90.00
_cell.angle_beta   90.00
_cell.angle_gamma   90.00
#
_symmetry.space_group_name_H-M   'P 1'
#
loop_
_entity.id
_entity.type
_entity.pdbx_description
1 polymer ?
#
loop_
_entity_poly.entity_id
_entity_poly.type
_entity_poly.pdbx_seq_one_letter_code
_entity_poly.pdbx_strand_id
1 'polypeptide(L)' 'MTRLRVAPAPRHSQDRLYVTLPDGTGVAWYDRSAGRVSLLPGAGREEVLAALAPYLSGEVAVGPPPVPTPAELDRLA' A
#
# COMPACT_ATOMS: atom_id res chain seq x y z
N MET A 1 3.54 -20.44 4.46
CA MET A 1 2.77 -19.22 4.12
C MET A 1 2.94 -18.22 5.23
N THR A 2 3.62 -17.10 4.96
CA THR A 2 3.84 -16.06 5.97
C THR A 2 2.55 -15.26 6.13
N ARG A 3 2.02 -15.16 7.35
CA ARG A 3 0.76 -14.46 7.60
C ARG A 3 1.00 -12.95 7.58
N LEU A 4 0.60 -12.29 6.48
CA LEU A 4 0.61 -10.83 6.37
C LEU A 4 -0.34 -10.19 7.40
N ARG A 5 0.01 -9.00 7.87
CA ARG A 5 -0.80 -8.19 8.78
C ARG A 5 -1.26 -6.93 8.07
N VAL A 6 -2.51 -6.54 8.30
CA VAL A 6 -3.09 -5.31 7.77
C VAL A 6 -3.38 -4.38 8.93
N ALA A 7 -2.86 -3.16 8.89
CA ALA A 7 -3.05 -2.16 9.93
C ALA A 7 -3.37 -0.78 9.33
N PRO A 8 -4.26 0.01 9.94
CA PRO A 8 -4.48 1.39 9.53
C PRO A 8 -3.25 2.24 9.82
N ALA A 9 -3.06 3.30 9.02
CA ALA A 9 -2.04 4.29 9.29
C ALA A 9 -2.27 5.01 10.63
N PRO A 10 -1.21 5.58 11.23
CA PRO A 10 -1.36 6.58 12.29
C PRO A 10 -2.22 7.76 11.82
N ARG A 11 -2.80 8.48 12.80
CA ARG A 11 -3.94 9.43 12.72
C ARG A 11 -3.97 10.45 11.56
N HIS A 12 -2.89 10.65 10.81
CA HIS A 12 -2.77 11.63 9.71
C HIS A 12 -2.98 11.03 8.31
N SER A 13 -3.01 9.70 8.15
CA SER A 13 -3.23 9.05 6.85
C SER A 13 -4.40 8.06 6.92
N GLN A 14 -5.56 8.52 7.40
CA GLN A 14 -6.72 7.66 7.70
C GLN A 14 -7.20 6.82 6.50
N ASP A 15 -6.88 7.23 5.28
CA ASP A 15 -7.25 6.49 4.07
C ASP A 15 -6.27 5.39 3.68
N ARG A 16 -5.22 5.14 4.46
CA ARG A 16 -4.19 4.15 4.11
C ARG A 16 -4.20 2.95 5.06
N LEU A 17 -4.16 1.75 4.47
CA LEU A 17 -3.88 0.49 5.15
C LEU A 17 -2.48 0.01 4.77
N TYR A 18 -1.67 -0.34 5.76
CA TYR A 18 -0.34 -0.92 5.57
C TYR A 18 -0.41 -2.44 5.66
N VAL A 19 0.33 -3.10 4.77
CA VAL A 19 0.51 -4.55 4.78
C VAL A 19 1.94 -4.83 5.19
N THR A 20 2.10 -5.62 6.25
CA THR A 20 3.42 -5.95 6.82
C THR A 20 3.62 -7.45 6.99
N LEU A 21 4.88 -7.86 6.99
CA LEU A 21 5.32 -9.16 7.49
C LEU A 21 5.16 -9.23 9.02
N PRO A 22 5.22 -10.43 9.63
CA PRO A 22 5.13 -10.61 11.07
C PRO A 22 6.19 -9.84 11.89
N ASP A 23 7.36 -9.60 11.28
CA ASP A 23 8.46 -8.82 11.86
C ASP A 23 8.26 -7.30 11.77
N GLY A 24 7.16 -6.85 11.14
CA GLY A 24 6.83 -5.43 10.95
C GLY A 24 7.31 -4.85 9.63
N THR A 25 8.05 -5.59 8.80
CA THR A 25 8.53 -5.13 7.51
C THR A 25 7.35 -4.81 6.58
N GLY A 26 7.28 -3.57 6.08
CA GLY A 26 6.27 -3.16 5.11
C GLY A 26 6.48 -3.84 3.76
N VAL A 27 5.41 -4.36 3.17
CA VAL A 27 5.43 -4.98 1.84
C VAL A 27 4.46 -4.33 0.85
N ALA A 28 3.42 -3.65 1.35
CA ALA A 28 2.51 -2.88 0.52
C ALA A 28 1.73 -1.85 1.34
N TRP A 29 1.01 -0.97 0.66
CA TRP A 29 -0.10 -0.24 1.26
C TRP A 29 -1.25 -0.09 0.28
N TYR A 30 -2.47 -0.03 0.81
CA TYR A 30 -3.69 0.30 0.08
C TYR A 30 -4.11 1.72 0.43
N ASP A 31 -4.17 2.58 -0.58
CA ASP A 31 -4.75 3.91 -0.50
C ASP A 31 -6.22 3.84 -0.92
N ARG A 32 -7.13 3.93 0.06
CA ARG A 32 -8.58 3.83 -0.14
C ARG A 32 -9.12 5.02 -0.92
N SER A 33 -8.55 6.20 -0.75
CA SER A 33 -8.97 7.41 -1.45
C SER A 33 -8.66 7.33 -2.95
N ALA A 34 -7.52 6.71 -3.30
CA ALA A 34 -7.06 6.58 -4.68
C ALA A 34 -7.41 5.22 -5.33
N GLY A 35 -8.03 4.29 -4.59
CA GLY A 35 -8.31 2.93 -5.09
C GLY A 35 -7.04 2.19 -5.55
N ARG A 36 -5.91 2.36 -4.83
CA ARG A 36 -4.60 1.88 -5.30
C ARG A 36 -3.85 1.08 -4.26
N VAL A 37 -3.38 -0.11 -4.65
CA VAL A 37 -2.40 -0.89 -3.91
C VAL A 37 -1.01 -0.62 -4.47
N SER A 38 -0.12 -0.13 -3.62
CA SER A 38 1.30 0.06 -3.95
C SER A 38 2.11 -1.09 -3.37
N LEU A 39 2.78 -1.85 -4.23
CA LEU A 39 3.63 -2.98 -3.85
C LEU A 39 5.08 -2.53 -3.69
N LEU A 40 5.71 -2.94 -2.60
CA LEU A 40 7.14 -2.77 -2.39
C LEU A 40 7.94 -3.90 -3.07
N PRO A 41 9.23 -3.67 -3.38
CA PRO A 41 10.08 -4.70 -3.96
C PRO A 41 10.08 -6.00 -3.12
N GLY A 42 9.94 -7.14 -3.79
CA GLY A 42 9.89 -8.45 -3.13
C GLY A 42 8.51 -8.84 -2.56
N ALA A 43 7.50 -7.99 -2.64
CA ALA A 43 6.14 -8.32 -2.23
C ALA A 43 5.44 -9.24 -3.24
N GLY A 44 4.88 -10.36 -2.76
CA GLY A 44 4.01 -11.22 -3.55
C GLY A 44 2.66 -10.55 -3.81
N ARG A 45 2.35 -10.20 -5.06
CA ARG A 45 1.08 -9.55 -5.46
C ARG A 45 -0.15 -10.29 -4.94
N GLU A 46 -0.19 -11.60 -5.16
CA GLU A 46 -1.36 -12.43 -4.81
C GLU A 46 -1.56 -12.50 -3.30
N GLU A 47 -0.49 -12.69 -2.52
CA GLU A 47 -0.56 -12.73 -1.06
C GLU A 47 -1.06 -11.40 -0.49
N VAL A 48 -0.57 -10.28 -1.04
CA VAL A 48 -1.01 -8.93 -0.64
C VAL A 48 -2.49 -8.72 -0.96
N LEU A 49 -2.94 -9.09 -2.16
CA LEU A 49 -4.35 -8.95 -2.55
C LEU A 49 -5.26 -9.86 -1.72
N ALA A 50 -4.82 -11.08 -1.40
CA ALA A 50 -5.55 -11.98 -0.52
C ALA A 50 -5.69 -11.40 0.89
N ALA A 51 -4.63 -10.80 1.44
CA ALA A 51 -4.67 -10.15 2.75
C ALA A 51 -5.57 -8.89 2.76
N LEU A 52 -5.61 -8.15 1.64
CA LEU A 52 -6.40 -6.93 1.50
C LEU A 52 -7.85 -7.17 1.11
N ALA A 53 -8.23 -8.35 0.63
CA ALA A 53 -9.55 -8.65 0.07
C ALA A 53 -10.74 -8.14 0.93
N PRO A 54 -10.74 -8.23 2.28
CA PRO A 54 -11.83 -7.71 3.10
C PRO A 54 -11.99 -6.18 3.10
N TYR A 55 -10.98 -5.45 2.63
CA TYR A 55 -10.90 -3.99 2.71
C TYR A 55 -11.01 -3.30 1.35
N LEU A 56 -10.87 -4.04 0.24
CA LEU A 56 -10.93 -3.48 -1.10
C LEU A 56 -12.35 -3.01 -1.41
N SER A 57 -12.45 -1.83 -2.00
CA SER A 57 -13.71 -1.21 -2.42
C SER A 57 -13.73 -1.08 -3.93
N GLY A 58 -14.26 -2.09 -4.61
CA GLY A 58 -14.32 -2.13 -6.08
C GLY A 58 -13.00 -2.54 -6.74
N GLU A 59 -12.87 -2.17 -8.02
CA GLU A 59 -11.65 -2.40 -8.78
C GLU A 59 -10.51 -1.50 -8.27
N VAL A 60 -9.32 -2.08 -8.12
CA VAL A 60 -8.15 -1.36 -7.60
C VAL A 60 -6.97 -1.43 -8.56
N ALA A 61 -6.27 -0.31 -8.71
CA ALA A 61 -5.00 -0.27 -9.41
C ALA A 61 -3.91 -0.92 -8.54
N VAL A 62 -3.04 -1.73 -9.14
CA VAL A 62 -1.97 -2.42 -8.43
C VAL A 62 -0.66 -2.22 -9.18
N GLY A 63 0.36 -1.71 -8.50
CA GLY A 63 1.67 -1.48 -9.09
C GLY A 63 2.67 -0.92 -8.11
N PRO A 64 3.86 -0.47 -8.58
CA PRO A 64 4.78 0.23 -7.72
C PRO A 64 4.17 1.55 -7.19
N PRO A 65 4.72 2.09 -6.09
CA PRO A 65 4.36 3.42 -5.60
C PRO A 65 4.53 4.46 -6.72
N PRO A 66 3.63 5.45 -6.84
CA PRO A 66 3.85 6.55 -7.75
C PRO A 66 5.11 7.31 -7.32
N VAL A 67 6.00 7.57 -8.28
CA VAL A 67 7.17 8.41 -8.08
C VAL A 67 6.81 9.87 -8.38
N PRO A 68 7.23 10.83 -7.54
CA PRO A 68 7.05 12.24 -7.83
C PRO A 68 7.66 12.61 -9.18
N THR A 69 6.95 13.43 -9.94
CA THR A 69 7.46 14.03 -11.17
C THR A 69 8.53 15.07 -10.84
N PRO A 70 9.46 15.38 -11.77
CA PRO A 70 10.46 16.43 -11.56
C PRO A 70 9.84 17.77 -11.15
N ALA A 71 8.73 18.17 -11.77
CA ALA A 71 8.03 19.42 -11.46
C ALA A 71 7.42 19.44 -10.04
N GLU A 72 7.03 18.28 -9.48
CA GLU A 72 6.58 18.19 -8.09
C GLU A 72 7.75 18.29 -7.11
N LEU A 73 8.92 17.76 -7.48
CA LEU A 73 10.14 17.87 -6.69
C LEU A 73 10.65 19.32 -6.66
N ASP A 74 10.59 20.04 -7.78
CA ASP A 74 11.01 21.45 -7.87
C ASP A 74 10.22 22.36 -6.91
N ARG A 75 8.99 21.98 -6.54
CA ARG A 75 8.15 22.74 -5.57
C ARG A 75 8.57 22.54 -4.11
N LEU A 76 9.51 21.64 -3.84
CA LEU A 76 10.04 21.38 -2.48
C LEU A 76 11.28 22.22 -2.15
N ALA A 77 11.90 22.86 -3.16
CA ALA A 77 13.09 23.71 -3.02
C ALA A 77 12.73 25.14 -2.59
#